data_AF-A0A8D0HV76-F1
#
_entry.id   AF-A0A8D0HV76-F1
#
_cell.length_a   1.000
_cell.length_b   1.000
_cell.length_c   1.000
_cell.angle_alpha   90.00
_cell.angle_beta   90.00
_cell.angle_gamma   90.00
#
_symmetry.space_group_name_H-M   'P 1'
#
loop_
_entity.id
_entity.type
_entity.pdbx_description
1 polymer ?
#
loop_
_entity_poly.entity_id
_entity_poly.type
_entity_poly.pdbx_seq_one_letter_code
_entity_poly.pdbx_strand_id
1 'polypeptide(L)'
;MLLLVLLKGMEELLYEERLGSLGLFSLEKRRLRGDMIQTHLFIHTFYKNLLQVRREGLYFKNKHFAWVRADDNSIYVKWQDQGLVAAKTDTYILLATYSQGMYPSVCVEAVEKLADYLREKETGN
;
A
#
# COMPACT_ATOMS: atom_id res chain seq x y z
N MET A 1 -13.34 -6.30 -6.28
CA MET A 1 -12.55 -7.41 -5.71
C MET A 1 -11.53 -6.80 -4.76
N LEU A 2 -11.49 -7.25 -3.51
CA LEU A 2 -10.46 -6.86 -2.55
C LEU A 2 -9.19 -7.64 -2.89
N LEU A 3 -8.10 -6.96 -3.21
CA LEU A 3 -6.78 -7.60 -3.28
C LEU A 3 -5.99 -7.13 -2.06
N LEU A 4 -5.74 -8.03 -1.11
CA LEU A 4 -4.86 -7.81 0.04
C LEU A 4 -3.50 -8.47 -0.22
N VAL A 5 -2.42 -7.72 -0.02
CA VAL A 5 -1.05 -8.20 -0.14
C VAL A 5 -0.31 -7.87 1.14
N LEU A 6 0.37 -8.87 1.69
CA LEU A 6 1.26 -8.73 2.84
C LEU A 6 2.71 -8.72 2.34
N LEU A 7 3.44 -7.64 2.63
CA LEU A 7 4.81 -7.47 2.18
C LEU A 7 5.74 -7.44 3.38
N LYS A 8 6.72 -8.34 3.38
CA LYS A 8 7.78 -8.43 4.39
C LYS A 8 9.13 -8.18 3.72
N GLY A 9 10.02 -7.43 4.37
CA GLY A 9 11.41 -7.27 3.92
C GLY A 9 11.57 -6.58 2.55
N MET A 10 10.54 -5.89 2.09
CA MET A 10 10.59 -5.11 0.85
C MET A 10 11.01 -3.65 1.07
N GLU A 11 11.32 -3.26 2.30
CA GLU A 11 11.51 -1.88 2.73
C GLU A 11 12.78 -1.27 2.10
N GLU A 12 13.86 -2.04 2.16
CA GLU A 12 15.20 -1.63 1.72
C GLU A 12 15.44 -1.90 0.22
N LEU A 13 14.63 -2.77 -0.39
CA LEU A 13 14.79 -3.15 -1.80
C LEU A 13 14.46 -1.98 -2.73
N LEU A 14 15.27 -1.80 -3.78
CA LEU A 14 14.94 -0.93 -4.90
C LEU A 14 13.77 -1.48 -5.72
N TYR A 15 13.13 -0.62 -6.52
CA TYR A 15 11.98 -1.00 -7.35
C TYR A 15 12.25 -2.26 -8.21
N GLU A 16 13.40 -2.29 -8.89
CA GLU A 16 13.79 -3.42 -9.75
C GLU A 16 14.05 -4.71 -8.95
N GLU A 17 14.63 -4.60 -7.76
CA GLU A 17 14.87 -5.76 -6.89
C GLU A 17 13.55 -6.38 -6.42
N ARG A 18 12.54 -5.55 -6.12
CA ARG A 18 11.18 -6.03 -5.78
C ARG A 18 10.49 -6.72 -6.95
N LEU A 19 10.68 -6.20 -8.18
CA LEU A 19 10.17 -6.86 -9.39
C LEU A 19 10.77 -8.26 -9.52
N GLY A 20 12.06 -8.39 -9.21
CA GLY A 20 12.77 -9.66 -9.16
C GLY A 20 12.26 -10.60 -8.08
N SER A 21 12.16 -10.14 -6.84
CA SER A 21 11.67 -10.96 -5.71
C SER A 21 10.25 -11.49 -5.95
N LEU A 22 9.41 -10.76 -6.67
CA LEU A 22 8.04 -11.16 -7.02
C LEU A 22 7.93 -11.85 -8.40
N GLY A 23 9.04 -11.98 -9.14
CA GLY A 23 9.10 -12.60 -10.46
C GLY A 23 8.19 -11.92 -11.49
N LEU A 24 8.08 -10.59 -11.47
CA LEU A 24 7.09 -9.83 -12.26
C LEU A 24 7.58 -9.36 -13.64
N PHE A 25 8.75 -9.78 -14.12
CA PHE A 25 9.32 -9.30 -15.39
C PHE A 25 8.53 -9.69 -16.65
N SER A 26 7.71 -10.75 -16.61
CA SER A 26 6.93 -11.22 -17.78
C SER A 26 5.87 -10.22 -18.26
N LEU A 27 5.62 -10.18 -19.56
CA LEU A 27 4.54 -9.39 -20.19
C LEU A 27 3.16 -9.80 -19.67
N GLU A 28 2.95 -11.08 -19.38
CA GLU A 28 1.70 -11.60 -18.81
C GLU A 28 1.42 -11.00 -17.42
N LYS A 29 2.47 -10.62 -16.70
CA LYS A 29 2.40 -10.01 -15.36
C LYS A 29 2.38 -8.48 -15.41
N ARG A 30 2.17 -7.86 -16.59
CA ARG A 30 2.15 -6.39 -16.76
C ARG A 30 1.13 -5.68 -15.86
N ARG A 31 -0.01 -6.32 -15.57
CA ARG A 31 -1.00 -5.78 -14.62
C ARG A 31 -0.45 -5.74 -13.21
N LEU A 32 0.12 -6.85 -12.73
CA LEU A 32 0.77 -6.96 -11.42
C LEU A 32 1.96 -6.01 -11.28
N ARG A 33 2.72 -5.76 -12.35
CA ARG A 33 3.75 -4.71 -12.37
C ARG A 33 3.18 -3.32 -12.12
N GLY A 34 2.01 -3.01 -12.69
CA GLY A 34 1.30 -1.75 -12.44
C GLY A 34 0.87 -1.59 -10.99
N ASP A 35 0.40 -2.67 -10.37
CA ASP A 35 0.08 -2.71 -8.94
C ASP A 35 1.35 -2.54 -8.09
N MET A 36 2.47 -3.15 -8.51
CA MET A 36 3.74 -3.02 -7.81
C MET A 36 4.32 -1.59 -7.84
N ILE A 37 3.97 -0.76 -8.83
CA ILE A 37 4.37 0.65 -8.78
C ILE A 37 3.64 1.38 -7.64
N GLN A 38 2.36 1.08 -7.42
CA GLN A 38 1.61 1.62 -6.29
C GLN A 38 2.23 1.10 -4.98
N THR A 39 2.49 -0.20 -4.88
CA THR A 39 3.19 -0.80 -3.75
C THR A 39 4.53 -0.12 -3.44
N HIS A 40 5.37 0.11 -4.46
CA HIS A 40 6.69 0.73 -4.28
C HIS A 40 6.59 2.12 -3.69
N LEU A 41 5.65 2.90 -4.20
CA LEU A 41 5.37 4.24 -3.75
C LEU A 41 4.89 4.28 -2.28
N PHE A 42 4.03 3.36 -1.88
CA PHE A 42 3.55 3.27 -0.50
C PHE A 42 4.69 2.92 0.46
N ILE A 43 5.52 1.96 0.09
CA ILE A 43 6.71 1.61 0.85
C ILE A 43 7.65 2.83 0.92
N HIS A 44 7.89 3.54 -0.18
CA HIS A 44 8.68 4.78 -0.17
C HIS A 44 8.09 5.83 0.78
N THR A 45 6.76 5.98 0.79
CA THR A 45 6.06 6.94 1.64
C THR A 45 6.23 6.61 3.13
N PHE A 46 6.12 5.34 3.51
CA PHE A 46 6.28 4.89 4.90
C PHE A 46 7.71 4.96 5.43
N TYR A 47 8.73 4.71 4.60
CA TYR A 47 10.11 4.60 5.08
C TYR A 47 11.00 5.79 4.76
N LYS A 48 10.70 6.57 3.71
CA LYS A 48 11.62 7.62 3.26
C LYS A 48 11.14 9.04 3.50
N ASN A 49 9.85 9.37 3.33
CA ASN A 49 9.37 10.72 3.63
C ASN A 49 7.84 10.93 3.58
N LEU A 50 7.16 10.81 4.71
CA LEU A 50 5.72 11.10 4.82
C LEU A 50 5.42 12.60 4.58
N LEU A 51 6.33 13.50 4.99
CA LEU A 51 6.16 14.95 4.91
C LEU A 51 6.24 15.50 3.48
N GLN A 52 7.15 14.96 2.66
CA GLN A 52 7.29 15.38 1.27
C GLN A 52 6.07 14.95 0.45
N VAL A 53 5.61 13.71 0.67
CA VAL A 53 4.44 13.14 0.00
C VAL A 53 3.14 13.87 0.39
N ARG A 54 2.99 14.30 1.66
CA ARG A 54 1.88 15.15 2.11
C ARG A 54 1.87 16.54 1.45
N ARG A 55 3.04 17.14 1.17
CA ARG A 55 3.14 18.50 0.61
C ARG A 55 2.99 18.54 -0.90
N GLU A 56 3.61 17.60 -1.60
CA GLU A 56 3.62 17.59 -3.05
C GLU A 56 2.37 16.90 -3.62
N GLY A 57 1.66 16.11 -2.80
CA GLY A 57 0.65 15.20 -3.30
C GLY A 57 1.29 14.09 -4.13
N LEU A 58 0.54 13.02 -4.39
CA LEU A 58 1.07 11.90 -5.14
C LEU A 58 0.66 12.01 -6.61
N TYR A 59 1.52 12.64 -7.40
CA TYR A 59 1.38 12.69 -8.85
C TYR A 59 1.83 11.37 -9.46
N PHE A 60 0.88 10.46 -9.70
CA PHE A 60 1.17 9.26 -10.47
C PHE A 60 0.25 9.17 -11.69
N LYS A 61 0.85 9.25 -12.89
CA LYS A 61 0.17 9.15 -14.20
C LYS A 61 -0.95 10.18 -14.44
N ASN A 62 -0.76 11.45 -14.10
CA ASN A 62 -1.75 12.53 -14.30
C ASN A 62 -3.12 12.27 -13.62
N LYS A 63 -3.17 11.40 -12.61
CA LYS A 63 -4.39 11.14 -11.84
C LYS A 63 -4.26 11.80 -10.48
N HIS A 64 -5.23 12.65 -10.14
CA HIS A 64 -5.37 13.21 -8.80
C HIS A 64 -5.89 12.11 -7.86
N PHE A 65 -5.07 11.71 -6.91
CA PHE A 65 -5.50 10.88 -5.77
C PHE A 65 -5.87 11.80 -4.61
N ALA A 66 -7.04 11.59 -4.02
CA ALA A 66 -7.41 12.24 -2.78
C ALA A 66 -6.77 11.47 -1.61
N TRP A 67 -5.91 12.14 -0.86
CA TRP A 67 -5.41 11.62 0.41
C TRP A 67 -6.50 11.71 1.46
N VAL A 68 -6.97 10.55 1.92
CA VAL A 68 -7.97 10.46 2.97
C VAL A 68 -7.28 10.37 4.34
N ARG A 69 -6.13 9.69 4.41
CA ARG A 69 -5.30 9.56 5.61
C ARG A 69 -3.84 9.32 5.23
N ALA A 70 -2.91 9.83 6.01
CA ALA A 70 -1.48 9.56 5.84
C ALA A 70 -0.74 9.84 7.15
N ASP A 71 -0.71 8.89 8.06
CA ASP A 71 0.11 8.96 9.29
C ASP A 71 1.22 7.91 9.27
N ASP A 72 1.92 7.77 10.38
CA ASP A 72 3.10 6.88 10.49
C ASP A 72 2.76 5.41 10.26
N ASN A 73 1.49 5.01 10.51
CA ASN A 73 1.04 3.63 10.47
C ASN A 73 0.05 3.35 9.34
N SER A 74 -0.66 4.35 8.84
CA SER A 74 -1.78 4.15 7.93
C SER A 74 -1.84 5.20 6.84
N ILE A 75 -2.00 4.75 5.60
CA ILE A 75 -2.17 5.59 4.42
C ILE A 75 -3.39 5.15 3.62
N TYR A 76 -4.32 6.07 3.39
CA TYR A 76 -5.52 5.84 2.58
C TYR A 76 -5.55 6.83 1.42
N VAL A 77 -5.68 6.29 0.21
CA VAL A 77 -5.88 7.08 -1.01
C VAL A 77 -7.15 6.66 -1.71
N LYS A 78 -7.90 7.63 -2.22
CA LYS A 78 -9.13 7.42 -2.98
C LYS A 78 -9.02 8.06 -4.35
N TRP A 79 -9.48 7.36 -5.38
CA TRP A 79 -9.72 7.92 -6.71
C TRP A 79 -11.09 7.47 -7.21
N GLN A 80 -12.00 8.43 -7.40
CA GLN A 80 -13.40 8.14 -7.76
C GLN A 80 -14.03 7.11 -6.79
N ASP A 81 -14.56 6.00 -7.30
CA ASP A 81 -15.17 4.90 -6.53
C ASP A 81 -14.18 3.77 -6.19
N GLN A 82 -12.89 4.05 -6.27
CA GLN A 82 -11.82 3.10 -6.03
C GLN A 82 -10.83 3.69 -5.03
N GLY A 83 -10.02 2.84 -4.41
CA GLY A 83 -9.00 3.32 -3.50
C GLY A 83 -8.07 2.22 -3.03
N LEU A 84 -7.05 2.66 -2.31
CA LEU A 84 -6.01 1.84 -1.74
C LEU A 84 -5.83 2.22 -0.27
N VAL A 85 -5.71 1.20 0.56
CA VAL A 85 -5.50 1.28 2.00
C VAL A 85 -4.20 0.56 2.29
N ALA A 86 -3.28 1.23 2.98
CA ALA A 86 -2.05 0.62 3.44
C ALA A 86 -1.92 0.79 4.94
N ALA A 87 -1.55 -0.28 5.63
CA ALA A 87 -1.22 -0.26 7.05
C ALA A 87 0.16 -0.87 7.26
N LYS A 88 0.99 -0.17 8.02
CA LYS A 88 2.33 -0.56 8.42
C LYS A 88 2.28 -1.20 9.82
N THR A 89 3.08 -2.25 9.98
CA THR A 89 3.45 -2.88 11.25
C THR A 89 4.98 -2.79 11.38
N ASP A 90 5.56 -3.36 12.44
CA ASP A 90 7.02 -3.33 12.61
C ASP A 90 7.73 -4.19 11.57
N THR A 91 7.08 -5.24 11.05
CA THR A 91 7.70 -6.15 10.08
C THR A 91 6.97 -6.27 8.74
N TYR A 92 5.74 -5.74 8.64
CA TYR A 92 4.93 -5.87 7.44
C TYR A 92 4.34 -4.55 6.96
N ILE A 93 4.10 -4.47 5.66
CA ILE A 93 3.11 -3.56 5.09
C ILE A 93 1.98 -4.37 4.48
N LEU A 94 0.77 -4.08 4.94
CA LEU A 94 -0.48 -4.56 4.39
C LEU A 94 -0.97 -3.56 3.34
N LEU A 95 -1.29 -4.04 2.14
CA LEU A 95 -1.86 -3.23 1.07
C LEU A 95 -3.16 -3.85 0.61
N ALA A 96 -4.25 -3.09 0.64
CA ALA A 96 -5.52 -3.50 0.07
C ALA A 96 -6.04 -2.48 -0.94
N THR A 97 -6.69 -2.97 -2.00
CA THR A 97 -7.42 -2.14 -2.96
C THR A 97 -8.89 -2.46 -2.94
N TYR A 98 -9.74 -1.44 -3.11
CA TYR A 98 -11.18 -1.61 -3.29
C TYR A 98 -11.62 -1.00 -4.62
N SER A 99 -12.65 -1.59 -5.22
CA SER A 99 -13.21 -1.19 -6.51
C SER A 99 -14.65 -0.70 -6.36
N GLN A 100 -15.22 -0.17 -7.45
CA GLN A 100 -16.62 0.20 -7.51
C GLN A 100 -17.53 -0.97 -7.06
N GLY A 101 -18.57 -0.65 -6.28
CA GLY A 101 -19.47 -1.63 -5.66
C GLY A 101 -19.00 -2.19 -4.32
N MET A 102 -17.82 -1.80 -3.83
CA MET A 102 -17.35 -2.12 -2.48
C MET A 102 -17.46 -0.91 -1.55
N TYR A 103 -17.75 -1.16 -0.27
CA TYR A 103 -17.73 -0.12 0.75
C TYR A 103 -16.28 0.15 1.21
N PRO A 104 -15.77 1.38 1.05
CA PRO A 104 -14.40 1.72 1.47
C PRO A 104 -14.15 1.44 2.95
N SER A 105 -15.16 1.64 3.80
CA SER A 105 -15.10 1.37 5.23
C SER A 105 -14.75 -0.09 5.55
N VAL A 106 -15.33 -1.04 4.82
CA VAL A 106 -15.07 -2.48 5.02
C VAL A 106 -13.61 -2.82 4.68
N CYS A 107 -13.07 -2.20 3.63
CA CYS A 107 -11.66 -2.38 3.26
C CYS A 107 -10.73 -1.82 4.35
N VAL A 108 -10.99 -0.59 4.81
CA VAL A 108 -10.21 0.04 5.90
C VAL A 108 -10.27 -0.82 7.16
N GLU A 109 -11.46 -1.24 7.57
CA GLU A 109 -11.66 -2.04 8.77
C GLU A 109 -10.93 -3.38 8.71
N ALA A 110 -11.01 -4.09 7.57
CA ALA A 110 -10.32 -5.38 7.40
C ALA A 110 -8.80 -5.23 7.46
N VAL A 111 -8.24 -4.19 6.83
CA VAL A 111 -6.79 -3.94 6.83
C VAL A 111 -6.29 -3.54 8.21
N GLU A 112 -6.95 -2.59 8.87
CA GLU A 112 -6.53 -2.10 10.19
C GLU A 112 -6.65 -3.19 11.24
N LYS A 113 -7.73 -3.99 11.26
CA LYS A 113 -7.86 -5.11 12.20
C LYS A 113 -6.74 -6.14 12.04
N LEU A 114 -6.35 -6.45 10.80
CA LEU A 114 -5.25 -7.37 10.56
C LEU A 114 -3.90 -6.74 10.94
N ALA A 115 -3.72 -5.45 10.69
CA ALA A 115 -2.51 -4.73 11.09
C ALA A 115 -2.38 -4.68 12.61
N ASP A 116 -3.45 -4.36 13.34
CA ASP A 116 -3.49 -4.36 14.80
C ASP A 116 -3.15 -5.74 15.36
N TYR A 117 -3.78 -6.80 14.84
CA TYR A 117 -3.45 -8.17 15.21
C TYR A 117 -1.96 -8.50 15.01
N LEU A 118 -1.37 -8.08 13.88
CA LEU A 118 0.04 -8.32 13.60
C LEU A 118 0.95 -7.50 14.52
N ARG A 119 0.65 -6.23 14.77
CA ARG A 119 1.39 -5.36 15.71
C ARG A 119 1.40 -5.95 17.12
N GLU A 120 0.25 -6.45 17.60
CA GLU A 120 0.13 -7.13 18.90
C GLU A 120 1.01 -8.39 18.96
N LYS A 121 1.06 -9.17 17.87
CA LYS A 121 1.91 -10.37 17.79
C LYS A 121 3.41 -10.05 17.70
N GLU A 122 3.77 -8.90 17.15
CA GLU A 122 5.15 -8.43 17.04
C GLU A 122 5.68 -7.89 18.38
N THR A 123 4.83 -7.25 19.18
CA THR A 123 5.22 -6.61 20.45
C THR A 123 5.33 -7.56 21.65
N GLY A 124 4.85 -8.80 21.53
CA GLY A 124 5.15 -9.88 22.49
C GLY A 124 4.72 -9.61 23.93
N ASN A 125 3.45 -9.91 24.23
CA ASN A 125 3.09 -10.68 25.42
C ASN A 125 2.57 -12.05 24.97
#